data_AF-A0AAU3FZ84-F1
#
_entry.id   AF-A0AAU3FZ84-F1
#
_cell.length_a   1.000
_cell.length_b   1.000
_cell.length_c   1.000
_cell.angle_alpha   90.00
_cell.angle_beta   90.00
_cell.angle_gamma   90.00
#
_symmetry.space_group_name_H-M   'P 1'
#
loop_
_entity.id
_entity.type
_entity.pdbx_description
1 polymer ?
#
loop_
_entity_poly.entity_id
_entity_poly.type
_entity_poly.pdbx_seq_one_letter_code
_entity_poly.pdbx_strand_id
1 'polypeptide(L)'
;MAINNDVDRTLVNFGSMTTGRQDFARQWQAMEGTLQQLETDLDRLLGEWDGDARTAYWQARSKWDAASARMAALLQQLGAVIEQGHENFSLAEKANVSMFDGR
;
A
#
# COMPACT_ATOMS: atom_id res chain seq x y z
N MET A 1 -22.30 28.43 6.04
CA MET A 1 -21.57 27.59 7.02
C MET A 1 -21.41 26.12 6.59
N ALA A 2 -21.85 25.70 5.39
CA ALA A 2 -21.75 24.30 4.95
C ALA A 2 -20.38 23.91 4.33
N ILE A 3 -19.67 24.84 3.71
CA ILE A 3 -18.44 24.57 2.94
C ILE A 3 -17.29 24.06 3.83
N ASN A 4 -17.14 24.56 5.06
CA ASN A 4 -16.06 24.12 5.96
C ASN A 4 -16.17 22.65 6.38
N ASN A 5 -17.40 22.12 6.53
CA ASN A 5 -17.58 20.76 7.04
C ASN A 5 -17.13 19.70 6.01
N ASP A 6 -17.32 19.99 4.72
CA ASP A 6 -16.92 19.08 3.64
C ASP A 6 -15.40 19.07 3.41
N VAL A 7 -14.74 20.22 3.61
CA VAL A 7 -13.27 20.34 3.61
C VAL A 7 -12.67 19.52 4.75
N ASP A 8 -13.16 19.72 5.97
CA ASP A 8 -12.67 19.00 7.14
C ASP A 8 -12.83 17.48 6.99
N ARG A 9 -13.98 17.01 6.48
CA ARG A 9 -14.22 15.59 6.21
C ARG A 9 -13.29 15.03 5.15
N THR A 10 -13.02 15.79 4.09
CA THR A 10 -12.15 15.36 2.99
C THR A 10 -10.69 15.23 3.46
N LEU A 11 -10.20 16.21 4.23
CA LEU A 11 -8.86 16.18 4.82
C LEU A 11 -8.70 15.03 5.83
N VAL A 12 -9.70 14.82 6.70
CA VAL A 12 -9.72 13.68 7.63
C VAL A 12 -9.69 12.34 6.87
N ASN A 13 -10.45 12.24 5.77
CA ASN A 13 -10.47 11.04 4.94
C ASN A 13 -9.07 10.77 4.32
N PHE A 14 -8.43 11.77 3.71
CA PHE A 14 -7.07 11.62 3.15
C PHE A 14 -6.03 11.28 4.22
N GLY A 15 -6.13 11.88 5.41
CA GLY A 15 -5.29 11.51 6.54
C GLY A 15 -5.45 10.04 6.90
N SER A 16 -6.69 9.56 7.02
CA SER A 16 -6.99 8.15 7.33
C SER A 16 -6.51 7.18 6.25
N MET A 17 -6.62 7.55 4.96
CA MET A 17 -6.12 6.76 3.84
C MET A 17 -4.59 6.68 3.85
N THR A 18 -3.91 7.79 4.16
CA THR A 18 -2.44 7.84 4.27
C THR A 18 -1.95 6.95 5.41
N THR A 19 -2.58 7.04 6.58
CA THR A 19 -2.28 6.17 7.72
C THR A 19 -2.53 4.71 7.36
N GLY A 20 -3.69 4.38 6.79
CA GLY A 20 -4.01 3.03 6.35
C GLY A 20 -2.96 2.45 5.39
N ARG A 21 -2.52 3.23 4.39
CA ARG A 21 -1.45 2.82 3.46
C ARG A 21 -0.14 2.51 4.19
N GLN A 22 0.26 3.36 5.15
CA GLN A 22 1.47 3.13 5.94
C GLN A 22 1.33 1.86 6.79
N ASP A 23 0.17 1.61 7.38
CA ASP A 23 -0.10 0.43 8.19
C ASP A 23 -0.01 -0.85 7.35
N PHE A 24 -0.64 -0.84 6.17
CA PHE A 24 -0.52 -1.93 5.20
C PHE A 24 0.93 -2.16 4.79
N ALA A 25 1.69 -1.09 4.50
CA ALA A 25 3.10 -1.21 4.14
C ALA A 25 3.94 -1.83 5.27
N ARG A 26 3.67 -1.49 6.54
CA ARG A 26 4.38 -2.09 7.69
C ARG A 26 4.04 -3.57 7.88
N GLN A 27 2.75 -3.92 7.82
CA GLN A 27 2.32 -5.32 7.94
C GLN A 27 2.88 -6.16 6.78
N TRP A 28 2.89 -5.59 5.58
CA TRP A 28 3.49 -6.19 4.40
C TRP A 28 4.98 -6.49 4.58
N GLN A 29 5.77 -5.50 5.03
CA GLN A 29 7.20 -5.66 5.30
C GLN A 29 7.49 -6.74 6.36
N ALA A 30 6.65 -6.83 7.41
CA ALA A 30 6.78 -7.89 8.41
C ALA A 30 6.50 -9.29 7.84
N MET A 31 5.53 -9.40 6.93
CA MET A 31 5.23 -10.65 6.24
C MET A 31 6.38 -11.08 5.32
N GLU A 32 6.94 -10.15 4.55
CA GLU A 32 8.13 -10.37 3.73
C GLU A 32 9.32 -10.86 4.56
N GLY A 33 9.61 -10.22 5.69
CA GLY A 33 10.68 -10.68 6.58
C GLY A 33 10.46 -12.10 7.11
N THR A 34 9.22 -12.46 7.41
CA THR A 34 8.86 -13.83 7.85
C THR A 34 9.09 -14.84 6.72
N LEU A 35 8.71 -14.49 5.48
CA LEU A 35 8.93 -15.33 4.31
C LEU A 35 10.42 -15.49 3.98
N GLN A 36 11.22 -14.43 4.08
CA GLN A 36 12.67 -14.49 3.87
C GLN A 36 13.37 -15.37 4.92
N GLN A 37 12.93 -15.30 6.18
CA GLN A 37 13.43 -16.18 7.22
C GLN A 37 13.08 -17.63 6.91
N LEU A 38 11.82 -17.89 6.52
CA LEU A 38 11.39 -19.22 6.10
C LEU A 38 12.21 -19.72 4.91
N GLU A 39 12.40 -18.92 3.86
CA GLU A 39 13.26 -19.28 2.71
C GLU A 39 14.67 -19.66 3.15
N THR A 40 15.29 -18.88 4.03
CA THR A 40 16.63 -19.16 4.56
C THR A 40 16.69 -20.49 5.31
N ASP A 41 15.69 -20.76 6.15
CA ASP A 41 15.60 -22.01 6.92
C ASP A 41 15.40 -23.23 6.00
N LEU A 42 14.58 -23.07 4.96
CA LEU A 42 14.30 -24.13 3.98
C LEU A 42 15.46 -24.38 3.02
N ASP A 43 16.15 -23.33 2.57
CA ASP A 43 17.31 -23.44 1.68
C ASP A 43 18.45 -24.25 2.32
N ARG A 44 18.59 -24.19 3.66
CA ARG A 44 19.54 -25.03 4.41
C ARG A 44 19.20 -26.53 4.37
N LEU A 45 17.92 -26.86 4.26
CA LEU A 45 17.41 -28.24 4.29
C LEU A 45 17.16 -28.81 2.88
N LEU A 46 17.20 -27.95 1.85
CA LEU A 46 16.89 -28.27 0.46
C LEU A 46 17.82 -29.32 -0.17
N GLY A 47 19.02 -29.51 0.40
CA GLY A 47 19.94 -30.59 0.02
C GLY A 47 19.51 -31.98 0.51
N GLU A 48 18.64 -32.05 1.53
CA GLU A 48 18.15 -33.30 2.13
C GLU A 48 16.73 -33.66 1.64
N TRP A 49 16.09 -32.77 0.89
CA TRP A 49 14.70 -32.93 0.46
C TRP A 49 14.60 -33.74 -0.83
N ASP A 50 13.70 -34.73 -0.83
CA ASP A 50 13.30 -35.46 -2.01
C ASP A 50 12.64 -34.57 -3.08
N GLY A 51 12.60 -35.04 -4.32
CA GLY A 51 12.17 -34.26 -5.50
C GLY A 51 10.76 -33.64 -5.40
N ASP A 52 9.82 -34.31 -4.72
CA ASP A 52 8.45 -33.81 -4.55
C ASP A 52 8.37 -32.66 -3.55
N ALA A 53 9.11 -32.74 -2.43
CA ALA A 53 9.17 -31.67 -1.43
C ALA A 53 9.81 -30.40 -2.01
N ARG A 54 10.88 -30.59 -2.81
CA ARG A 54 11.51 -29.50 -3.56
C ARG A 54 10.54 -28.84 -4.53
N THR A 55 9.75 -29.63 -5.25
CA THR A 55 8.74 -29.11 -6.19
C THR A 55 7.64 -28.31 -5.47
N ALA A 56 7.13 -28.83 -4.35
CA ALA A 56 6.12 -28.14 -3.54
C ALA A 56 6.63 -26.78 -3.01
N TYR A 57 7.89 -26.72 -2.60
CA TYR A 57 8.53 -25.47 -2.19
C TYR A 57 8.57 -24.44 -3.32
N TRP A 58 9.06 -24.79 -4.51
CA TRP A 58 9.11 -23.83 -5.61
C TRP A 58 7.72 -23.33 -6.03
N GLN A 59 6.70 -24.19 -5.93
CA GLN A 59 5.32 -23.77 -6.15
C GLN A 59 4.83 -22.79 -5.09
N ALA A 60 5.06 -23.08 -3.81
CA ALA A 60 4.76 -22.14 -2.73
C ALA A 60 5.49 -20.81 -2.93
N ARG A 61 6.76 -20.88 -3.35
CA ARG A 61 7.62 -19.74 -3.63
C ARG A 61 7.04 -18.79 -4.65
N SER A 62 6.72 -19.32 -5.82
CA SER A 62 6.09 -18.53 -6.87
C SER A 62 4.79 -17.84 -6.43
N LYS A 63 4.01 -18.48 -5.53
CA LYS A 63 2.74 -17.92 -5.06
C LYS A 63 2.96 -16.74 -4.12
N TRP A 64 3.91 -16.83 -3.20
CA TRP A 64 4.22 -15.69 -2.33
C TRP A 64 4.86 -14.56 -3.13
N ASP A 65 5.83 -14.85 -4.02
CA ASP A 65 6.48 -13.83 -4.86
C ASP A 65 5.45 -13.05 -5.70
N ALA A 66 4.48 -13.76 -6.27
CA ALA A 66 3.38 -13.15 -7.01
C ALA A 66 2.47 -12.29 -6.11
N ALA A 67 2.18 -12.73 -4.89
CA ALA A 67 1.43 -11.94 -3.92
C ALA A 67 2.21 -10.68 -3.53
N SER A 68 3.52 -10.79 -3.39
CA SER A 68 4.44 -9.70 -3.07
C SER A 68 4.46 -8.61 -4.12
N ALA A 69 4.62 -9.00 -5.38
CA ALA A 69 4.57 -8.07 -6.50
C ALA A 69 3.21 -7.34 -6.56
N ARG A 70 2.10 -8.06 -6.31
CA ARG A 70 0.76 -7.46 -6.30
C ARG A 70 0.57 -6.45 -5.18
N MET A 71 1.05 -6.75 -3.97
CA MET A 71 0.94 -5.83 -2.84
C MET A 71 1.76 -4.56 -3.07
N ALA A 72 2.99 -4.71 -3.60
CA ALA A 72 3.82 -3.57 -3.98
C ALA A 72 3.10 -2.68 -5.00
N ALA A 73 2.50 -3.27 -6.05
CA ALA A 73 1.73 -2.52 -7.04
C ALA A 73 0.51 -1.81 -6.42
N LEU A 74 -0.23 -2.46 -5.53
CA LEU A 74 -1.37 -1.86 -4.84
C LEU A 74 -0.95 -0.66 -3.98
N LEU A 75 0.14 -0.78 -3.22
CA LEU A 75 0.63 0.32 -2.39
C LEU A 75 1.09 1.54 -3.21
N GLN A 76 1.67 1.30 -4.38
CA GLN A 76 2.03 2.36 -5.33
C GLN A 76 0.78 3.04 -5.90
N GLN A 77 -0.20 2.26 -6.34
CA GLN A 77 -1.48 2.79 -6.83
C GLN A 77 -2.21 3.62 -5.77
N LEU A 78 -2.26 3.13 -4.53
CA LEU A 78 -2.84 3.87 -3.40
C LEU A 78 -2.11 5.19 -3.15
N GLY A 79 -0.78 5.22 -3.26
CA GLY A 79 0.01 6.45 -3.17
C GLY A 79 -0.42 7.48 -4.21
N ALA A 80 -0.44 7.07 -5.48
CA ALA A 80 -0.80 7.95 -6.60
C ALA A 80 -2.23 8.51 -6.48
N VAL A 81 -3.20 7.69 -6.03
CA VAL A 81 -4.60 8.12 -5.82
C VAL A 81 -4.70 9.17 -4.72
N ILE A 82 -3.98 8.98 -3.61
CA ILE A 82 -3.95 9.95 -2.50
C ILE A 82 -3.33 11.27 -2.97
N GLU A 83 -2.21 11.22 -3.69
CA GLU A 83 -1.53 12.40 -4.23
C GLU A 83 -2.42 13.19 -5.19
N GLN A 84 -3.04 12.50 -6.17
CA GLN A 84 -3.96 13.12 -7.11
C GLN A 84 -5.19 13.74 -6.40
N GLY A 85 -5.70 13.08 -5.36
CA GLY A 85 -6.77 13.60 -4.52
C GLY A 85 -6.39 14.92 -3.82
N HIS A 86 -5.18 14.98 -3.25
CA HIS A 86 -4.65 16.18 -2.61
C HIS A 86 -4.49 17.36 -3.58
N GLU A 87 -3.94 17.11 -4.77
CA GLU A 87 -3.77 18.15 -5.80
C GLU A 87 -5.12 18.72 -6.26
N ASN A 88 -6.06 17.84 -6.61
CA ASN A 88 -7.40 18.24 -7.06
C ASN A 88 -8.14 19.04 -5.97
N PHE A 89 -8.03 18.62 -4.72
CA PHE A 89 -8.62 19.33 -3.59
C PHE A 89 -7.99 20.72 -3.40
N SER A 90 -6.66 20.83 -3.42
CA SER A 90 -5.97 22.13 -3.26
C SER A 90 -6.31 23.12 -4.38
N LEU A 91 -6.43 22.64 -5.62
CA LEU A 91 -6.84 23.46 -6.75
C LEU A 91 -8.29 23.94 -6.61
N ALA A 92 -9.20 23.06 -6.20
CA ALA A 92 -10.60 23.41 -5.97
C ALA A 92 -10.77 24.43 -4.83
N GLU A 93 -10.01 24.30 -3.75
CA GLU A 93 -10.02 25.27 -2.64
C GLU A 93 -9.52 26.66 -3.10
N LYS A 94 -8.38 26.72 -3.78
CA LYS A 94 -7.84 27.99 -4.31
C LYS A 94 -8.80 28.67 -5.29
N ALA A 95 -9.44 27.88 -6.16
CA ALA A 95 -10.45 28.39 -7.09
C ALA A 95 -11.67 28.95 -6.33
N ASN A 96 -12.18 28.23 -5.32
CA ASN A 96 -13.30 28.70 -4.52
C ASN A 96 -12.95 29.98 -3.73
N VAL A 97 -11.81 30.00 -3.04
CA VAL A 97 -11.36 31.17 -2.26
C VAL A 97 -11.21 32.40 -3.14
N SER A 98 -10.60 32.28 -4.32
CA SER A 98 -10.44 33.42 -5.25
C SER A 98 -11.78 33.94 -5.80
N MET A 99 -12.80 33.10 -5.94
CA MET A 99 -14.16 33.51 -6.34
C MET A 99 -14.96 34.21 -5.21
N PHE A 100 -14.60 33.97 -3.95
CA PHE A 100 -15.23 34.62 -2.80
C PHE A 100 -14.51 35.91 -2.37
N ASP A 101 -13.20 36.01 -2.57
CA ASP A 101 -12.39 37.20 -2.23
C ASP A 101 -12.47 38.31 -3.30
N GLY A 102 -12.85 37.96 -4.54
CA GLY A 102 -13.02 38.90 -5.64
C GLY A 102 -14.38 39.62 -5.72
N ARG A 103 -15.18 39.63 -4.64
CA ARG A 103 -16.49 40.31 -4.55
C ARG A 103 -16.57 41.28 -3.39
#